data_AF-A0A7S2WIX6-F1
#
_entry.id   AF-A0A7S2WIX6-F1
#
_cell.length_a   1.000
_cell.length_b   1.000
_cell.length_c   1.000
_cell.angle_alpha   90.00
_cell.angle_beta   90.00
_cell.angle_gamma   90.00
#
_symmetry.space_group_name_H-M   'P 1'
#
loop_
_entity.id
_entity.type
_entity.pdbx_description
1 polymer ?
#
loop_
_entity_poly.entity_id
_entity_poly.type
_entity_poly.pdbx_seq_one_letter_code
_entity_poly.pdbx_strand_id
1 'polypeptide(L)'
;PASQLSLARGIHKLGLASGDEGRLRVLCAGARGEAGLPPQWWMELLHACPALSHVTLHFVGPQVQEGPPRVLERPTSAQGPGHHRTTPTLTLASSQTTLEAVDDALLHPPPTTLVWMSNPGLGHPSLRKGWAASLTRLAQAEPRLPLLVTSHHALDQERDLEALAKAFSGGGGG
;
A
#
# COMPACT_ATOMS: atom_id res chain seq x y z
N PRO A 1 16.61 -6.04 16.16
CA PRO A 1 15.35 -6.79 16.00
C PRO A 1 14.53 -6.25 14.80
N ALA A 2 14.44 -7.03 13.72
CA ALA A 2 13.61 -6.70 12.57
C ALA A 2 12.13 -6.72 13.02
N SER A 3 11.61 -5.58 13.45
CA SER A 3 10.20 -5.47 13.78
C SER A 3 9.43 -5.69 12.49
N GLN A 4 8.75 -6.83 12.35
CA GLN A 4 7.73 -7.01 11.33
C GLN A 4 6.76 -5.83 11.46
N LEU A 5 6.80 -4.91 10.49
CA LEU A 5 5.88 -3.79 10.46
C LEU A 5 4.58 -4.29 9.84
N SER A 6 3.47 -4.15 10.55
CA SER A 6 2.16 -4.22 9.93
C SER A 6 1.93 -2.96 9.09
N LEU A 7 0.98 -3.03 8.14
CA LEU A 7 0.59 -1.87 7.32
C LEU A 7 0.28 -0.64 8.20
N ALA A 8 -0.56 -0.81 9.24
CA ALA A 8 -0.91 0.27 10.15
C ALA A 8 0.31 0.87 10.87
N ARG A 9 1.24 0.03 11.34
CA ARG A 9 2.46 0.53 12.00
C ARG A 9 3.37 1.26 11.02
N GLY A 10 3.46 0.81 9.77
CA GLY A 10 4.17 1.51 8.71
C GLY A 10 3.58 2.89 8.41
N ILE A 11 2.24 2.97 8.31
CA ILE A 11 1.51 4.23 8.10
C ILE A 11 1.81 5.24 9.21
N HIS A 12 1.79 4.82 10.48
CA HIS A 12 2.19 5.68 11.61
C HIS A 12 3.63 6.15 11.52
N LYS A 13 4.58 5.24 11.23
CA LYS A 13 6.00 5.59 11.11
C LYS A 13 6.29 6.59 9.98
N LEU A 14 5.51 6.54 8.90
CA LEU A 14 5.64 7.45 7.77
C LEU A 14 4.91 8.79 7.99
N GLY A 15 4.24 8.98 9.13
CA GLY A 15 3.47 10.19 9.42
C GLY A 15 2.17 10.32 8.59
N LEU A 16 1.81 9.29 7.82
CA LEU A 16 0.67 9.31 6.90
C LEU A 16 -0.69 9.22 7.61
N ALA A 17 -0.71 8.84 8.88
CA ALA A 17 -1.93 8.80 9.69
C ALA A 17 -2.47 10.19 10.06
N SER A 18 -1.67 11.26 9.97
CA SER A 18 -1.99 12.59 10.50
C SER A 18 -2.18 13.67 9.42
N GLY A 19 -2.28 13.28 8.14
CA GLY A 19 -2.41 14.24 7.03
C GLY A 19 -3.69 15.07 7.10
N ASP A 20 -3.63 16.31 6.58
CA ASP A 20 -4.63 17.37 6.76
C ASP A 20 -6.08 17.01 6.37
N GLU A 21 -6.30 16.01 5.51
CA GLU A 21 -7.65 15.60 5.08
C GLU A 21 -8.10 14.23 5.62
N GLY A 22 -7.26 13.53 6.39
CA GLY A 22 -7.54 12.16 6.85
C GLY A 22 -7.68 11.15 5.69
N ARG A 23 -7.20 11.48 4.49
CA ARG A 23 -7.24 10.59 3.33
C ARG A 23 -5.94 9.79 3.22
N LEU A 24 -6.03 8.55 2.77
CA LEU A 24 -4.86 7.72 2.47
C LEU A 24 -5.16 6.80 1.29
N ARG A 25 -4.27 6.77 0.31
CA ARG A 25 -4.25 5.73 -0.74
C ARG A 25 -3.08 4.80 -0.49
N VAL A 26 -3.35 3.50 -0.49
CA VAL A 26 -2.33 2.45 -0.45
C VAL A 26 -2.43 1.64 -1.72
N LEU A 27 -1.37 1.67 -2.52
CA LEU A 27 -1.20 0.79 -3.67
C LEU A 27 -0.55 -0.51 -3.19
N CYS A 28 -1.33 -1.58 -3.08
CA CYS A 28 -0.87 -2.88 -2.61
C CYS A 28 -0.26 -3.65 -3.79
N ALA A 29 1.03 -3.45 -4.02
CA ALA A 29 1.74 -3.98 -5.18
C ALA A 29 2.13 -5.44 -4.99
N GLY A 30 1.89 -6.25 -6.02
CA GLY A 30 2.13 -7.69 -6.01
C GLY A 30 1.17 -8.46 -5.11
N ALA A 31 0.00 -7.90 -4.82
CA ALA A 31 -1.00 -8.52 -3.94
C ALA A 31 -1.37 -9.92 -4.43
N ARG A 32 -1.32 -10.90 -3.54
CA ARG A 32 -1.73 -12.29 -3.79
C ARG A 32 -2.76 -12.71 -2.77
N GLY A 33 -2.30 -13.20 -1.62
CA GLY A 33 -3.17 -13.61 -0.53
C GLY A 33 -3.97 -12.43 0.05
N GLU A 34 -3.39 -11.23 0.03
CA GLU A 34 -3.97 -10.01 0.57
C GLU A 34 -5.31 -9.67 -0.12
N ALA A 35 -5.34 -9.72 -1.44
CA ALA A 35 -6.56 -9.41 -2.21
C ALA A 35 -7.69 -10.44 -1.99
N GLY A 36 -7.34 -11.65 -1.53
CA GLY A 36 -8.29 -12.72 -1.22
C GLY A 36 -8.83 -12.71 0.20
N LEU A 37 -8.30 -11.86 1.09
CA LEU A 37 -8.79 -11.76 2.47
C LEU A 37 -10.23 -11.20 2.50
N PRO A 38 -11.07 -11.64 3.44
CA PRO A 38 -12.40 -11.07 3.61
C PRO A 38 -12.33 -9.54 3.81
N PRO A 39 -13.20 -8.74 3.18
CA PRO A 39 -13.12 -7.26 3.22
C PRO A 39 -12.99 -6.68 4.64
N GLN A 40 -13.71 -7.25 5.60
CA GLN A 40 -13.69 -6.87 7.01
C GLN A 40 -12.32 -6.99 7.70
N TRP A 41 -11.38 -7.82 7.21
CA TRP A 41 -10.01 -7.84 7.73
C TRP A 41 -9.33 -6.46 7.62
N TRP A 42 -9.59 -5.76 6.53
CA TRP A 42 -8.98 -4.47 6.25
C TRP A 42 -9.55 -3.33 7.10
N MET A 43 -10.71 -3.54 7.73
CA MET A 43 -11.32 -2.55 8.63
C MET A 43 -10.46 -2.26 9.87
N GLU A 44 -9.57 -3.17 10.25
CA GLU A 44 -8.60 -2.95 11.32
C GLU A 44 -7.80 -1.65 11.08
N LEU A 45 -7.53 -1.31 9.81
CA LEU A 45 -6.75 -0.13 9.48
C LEU A 45 -7.43 1.17 9.92
N LEU A 46 -8.75 1.29 9.74
CA LEU A 46 -9.52 2.44 10.23
C LEU A 46 -9.60 2.50 11.76
N HIS A 47 -9.45 1.37 12.45
CA HIS A 47 -9.39 1.35 13.92
C HIS A 47 -8.00 1.73 14.43
N ALA A 48 -6.95 1.19 13.79
CA ALA A 48 -5.56 1.45 14.15
C ALA A 48 -5.08 2.87 13.79
N CYS A 49 -5.69 3.50 12.78
CA CYS A 49 -5.37 4.85 12.32
C CYS A 49 -6.63 5.75 12.40
N PRO A 50 -7.11 6.13 13.60
CA PRO A 50 -8.41 6.78 13.78
C PRO A 50 -8.49 8.20 13.21
N ALA A 51 -7.35 8.83 12.91
CA ALA A 51 -7.27 10.11 12.21
C ALA A 51 -7.53 9.99 10.70
N LEU A 52 -7.50 8.77 10.14
CA LEU A 52 -7.92 8.52 8.76
C LEU A 52 -9.45 8.43 8.69
N SER A 53 -10.03 9.24 7.81
CA SER A 53 -11.45 9.28 7.46
C SER A 53 -11.74 8.53 6.15
N HIS A 54 -10.82 8.54 5.18
CA HIS A 54 -11.02 7.87 3.90
C HIS A 54 -9.77 7.12 3.46
N VAL A 55 -9.84 5.80 3.45
CA VAL A 55 -8.74 4.94 3.03
C VAL A 55 -9.11 4.21 1.76
N THR A 56 -8.20 4.17 0.78
CA THR A 56 -8.31 3.30 -0.38
C THR A 56 -7.18 2.29 -0.36
N LEU A 57 -7.50 1.00 -0.36
CA LEU A 57 -6.55 -0.07 -0.65
C LEU A 57 -6.79 -0.52 -2.10
N HIS A 58 -5.80 -0.32 -2.96
CA HIS A 58 -5.86 -0.73 -4.35
C HIS A 58 -4.91 -1.92 -4.54
N PHE A 59 -5.47 -3.12 -4.67
CA PHE A 59 -4.73 -4.34 -4.89
C PHE A 59 -4.32 -4.48 -6.36
N VAL A 60 -3.02 -4.55 -6.60
CA VAL A 60 -2.45 -4.68 -7.95
C VAL A 60 -1.59 -5.93 -7.99
N GLY A 61 -1.91 -6.83 -8.91
CA GLY A 61 -1.08 -8.00 -9.15
C GLY A 61 -1.67 -8.92 -10.22
N PRO A 62 -0.83 -9.74 -10.85
CA PRO A 62 -1.25 -10.62 -11.95
C PRO A 62 -2.23 -11.71 -11.51
N GLN A 63 -2.33 -11.98 -10.21
CA GLN A 63 -3.19 -13.02 -9.62
C GLN A 63 -4.42 -12.43 -8.92
N VAL A 64 -4.55 -11.11 -8.88
CA VAL A 64 -5.71 -10.43 -8.29
C VAL A 64 -6.95 -10.72 -9.15
N GLN A 65 -8.09 -10.90 -8.50
CA GLN A 65 -9.38 -10.98 -9.19
C GLN A 65 -9.98 -9.58 -9.27
N GLU A 66 -10.29 -9.12 -10.48
CA GLU A 66 -10.97 -7.85 -10.68
C GLU A 66 -12.45 -7.94 -10.31
N GLY A 67 -13.00 -6.82 -9.89
CA GLY A 67 -14.40 -6.69 -9.53
C GLY A 67 -14.73 -5.24 -9.21
N PRO A 68 -16.02 -4.92 -9.02
CA PRO A 68 -16.42 -3.58 -8.62
C PRO A 68 -15.79 -3.22 -7.26
N PRO A 69 -15.37 -1.95 -7.07
CA PRO A 69 -14.87 -1.49 -5.79
C PRO A 69 -15.88 -1.75 -4.67
N ARG A 70 -15.38 -2.18 -3.51
CA ARG A 70 -16.18 -2.40 -2.31
C ARG A 70 -15.91 -1.29 -1.32
N VAL A 71 -16.97 -0.68 -0.79
CA VAL A 71 -16.86 0.36 0.24
C VAL A 71 -17.38 -0.22 1.55
N LEU A 72 -16.55 -0.07 2.58
CA LEU A 72 -16.87 -0.44 3.96
C LEU A 72 -16.91 0.82 4.80
N GLU A 73 -17.81 0.86 5.76
CA GLU A 73 -17.95 1.97 6.69
C GLU A 73 -17.53 1.52 8.09
N ARG A 74 -16.74 2.32 8.80
CA ARG A 74 -16.46 2.05 10.21
C ARG A 74 -17.74 2.37 10.99
N PRO A 75 -18.35 1.39 11.68
CA PRO A 75 -19.52 1.65 12.50
C PRO A 75 -19.19 2.77 13.48
N THR A 76 -19.90 3.90 13.37
CA THR A 76 -19.81 4.94 14.38
C THR A 76 -20.90 4.64 15.40
N SER A 77 -20.56 4.62 16.69
CA SER A 77 -21.59 4.66 17.73
C SER A 77 -22.42 5.92 17.47
N ALA A 78 -23.73 5.77 17.28
CA ALA A 78 -24.65 6.87 16.95
C ALA A 78 -24.33 8.10 17.81
N GLN A 79 -23.77 9.14 17.18
CA GLN A 79 -23.44 10.39 17.86
C GLN A 79 -24.72 11.23 17.92
N GLY A 80 -24.98 11.80 19.09
CA GLY A 80 -26.13 12.67 19.34
C GLY A 80 -26.20 13.86 18.38
N PRO A 81 -27.36 14.53 18.32
CA PRO A 81 -27.62 15.60 17.37
C PRO A 81 -26.59 16.72 17.52
N GLY A 82 -25.84 17.03 16.45
CA GLY A 82 -25.01 18.24 16.37
C GLY A 82 -23.55 18.07 15.96
N HIS A 83 -23.04 16.87 15.69
CA HIS A 83 -21.69 16.68 15.14
C HIS A 83 -21.76 15.95 13.79
N HIS A 84 -21.69 16.71 12.68
CA HIS A 84 -21.49 16.15 11.35
C HIS A 84 -20.03 15.68 11.19
N ARG A 85 -19.68 14.58 11.84
CA ARG A 85 -18.42 13.89 11.53
C ARG A 85 -18.70 12.95 10.36
N THR A 86 -17.98 13.10 9.26
CA THR A 86 -18.09 12.18 8.12
C THR A 86 -17.81 10.75 8.58
N THR A 87 -18.66 9.80 8.17
CA THR A 87 -18.46 8.39 8.46
C THR A 87 -17.15 7.92 7.81
N PRO A 88 -16.20 7.35 8.57
CA PRO A 88 -14.96 6.88 7.98
C PRO A 88 -15.20 5.71 7.03
N THR A 89 -14.60 5.76 5.85
CA THR A 89 -14.78 4.76 4.79
C THR A 89 -13.45 4.11 4.39
N LEU A 90 -13.56 2.84 4.02
CA LEU A 90 -12.50 2.04 3.45
C LEU A 90 -12.96 1.51 2.09
N THR A 91 -12.32 1.94 1.03
CA THR A 91 -12.54 1.47 -0.33
C THR A 91 -11.51 0.40 -0.69
N LEU A 92 -11.98 -0.76 -1.12
CA LEU A 92 -11.16 -1.84 -1.66
C LEU A 92 -11.36 -1.90 -3.17
N ALA A 93 -10.28 -1.69 -3.92
CA ALA A 93 -10.25 -1.77 -5.37
C ALA A 93 -9.18 -2.77 -5.83
N SER A 94 -9.33 -3.30 -7.04
CA SER A 94 -8.47 -4.34 -7.58
C SER A 94 -8.18 -4.11 -9.06
N SER A 95 -6.94 -4.38 -9.47
CA SER A 95 -6.54 -4.45 -10.88
C SER A 95 -5.63 -5.65 -11.13
N GLN A 96 -6.01 -6.49 -12.08
CA GLN A 96 -5.25 -7.66 -12.52
C GLN A 96 -4.18 -7.21 -13.52
N THR A 97 -3.19 -6.51 -13.01
CA THR A 97 -2.09 -5.98 -13.82
C THR A 97 -0.80 -5.94 -13.00
N THR A 98 0.31 -5.64 -13.65
CA THR A 98 1.59 -5.38 -12.98
C THR A 98 1.71 -3.90 -12.63
N LEU A 99 2.57 -3.59 -11.66
CA LEU A 99 2.76 -2.21 -11.21
C LEU A 99 3.28 -1.31 -12.34
N GLU A 100 4.06 -1.85 -13.28
CA GLU A 100 4.54 -1.10 -14.43
C GLU A 100 3.46 -0.71 -15.45
N ALA A 101 2.30 -1.36 -15.38
CA ALA A 101 1.21 -1.23 -16.32
C ALA A 101 -0.06 -0.62 -15.70
N VAL A 102 -0.01 -0.19 -14.43
CA VAL A 102 -1.10 0.59 -13.84
C VAL A 102 -1.14 1.99 -14.45
N ASP A 103 -2.34 2.57 -14.54
CA ASP A 103 -2.54 3.95 -14.98
C ASP A 103 -1.63 4.92 -14.20
N ASP A 104 -1.04 5.88 -14.90
CA ASP A 104 -0.24 6.95 -14.31
C ASP A 104 -1.03 7.70 -13.23
N ALA A 105 -2.36 7.83 -13.32
CA ALA A 105 -3.20 8.42 -12.26
C ALA A 105 -3.19 7.64 -10.93
N LEU A 106 -2.82 6.35 -10.95
CA LEU A 106 -2.58 5.57 -9.74
C LEU A 106 -1.18 5.82 -9.15
N LEU A 107 -0.23 6.32 -9.96
CA LEU A 107 1.16 6.59 -9.60
C LEU A 107 1.54 8.08 -9.52
N HIS A 108 0.65 8.98 -9.92
CA HIS A 108 0.68 10.43 -9.68
C HIS A 108 -0.42 10.78 -8.69
N PRO A 109 -0.24 10.43 -7.41
CA PRO A 109 -1.39 10.24 -6.58
C PRO A 109 -1.57 11.48 -5.69
N PRO A 110 -2.69 11.57 -4.93
CA PRO A 110 -2.85 12.61 -3.93
C PRO A 110 -1.66 12.62 -2.95
N PRO A 111 -1.38 13.75 -2.27
CA PRO A 111 -0.23 13.90 -1.37
C PRO A 111 -0.06 12.78 -0.32
N THR A 112 -1.14 12.07 0.02
CA THR A 112 -1.19 10.98 0.99
C THR A 112 -1.27 9.61 0.31
N THR A 113 -0.20 9.22 -0.40
CA THR A 113 -0.14 7.91 -1.06
C THR A 113 1.09 7.12 -0.68
N LEU A 114 0.90 5.82 -0.49
CA LEU A 114 1.92 4.84 -0.11
C LEU A 114 1.85 3.65 -1.07
N VAL A 115 3.00 3.12 -1.49
CA VAL A 115 3.06 1.79 -2.09
C VAL A 115 3.42 0.79 -1.00
N TRP A 116 2.57 -0.21 -0.80
CA TRP A 116 2.83 -1.30 0.13
C TRP A 116 3.12 -2.59 -0.64
N MET A 117 4.26 -3.20 -0.33
CA MET A 117 4.69 -4.49 -0.86
C MET A 117 4.73 -5.50 0.29
N SER A 118 3.72 -6.36 0.34
CA SER A 118 3.60 -7.41 1.35
C SER A 118 4.38 -8.65 0.91
N ASN A 119 5.46 -8.95 1.61
CA ASN A 119 6.36 -10.09 1.40
C ASN A 119 6.70 -10.33 -0.09
N PRO A 120 7.26 -9.30 -0.78
CA PRO A 120 7.35 -9.30 -2.25
C PRO A 120 8.41 -10.26 -2.80
N GLY A 121 9.45 -10.57 -2.03
CA GLY A 121 10.57 -11.41 -2.47
C GLY A 121 11.40 -10.76 -3.59
N LEU A 122 11.60 -9.45 -3.52
CA LEU A 122 12.44 -8.67 -4.44
C LEU A 122 13.86 -9.23 -4.54
N GLY A 123 14.41 -9.68 -3.42
CA GLY A 123 15.74 -10.29 -3.33
C GLY A 123 15.78 -11.79 -3.64
N HIS A 124 14.63 -12.45 -3.81
CA HIS A 124 14.57 -13.89 -4.06
C HIS A 124 14.94 -14.22 -5.52
N PRO A 125 15.89 -15.14 -5.80
CA PRO A 125 16.39 -15.41 -7.16
C PRO A 125 15.31 -15.74 -8.19
N SER A 126 14.27 -16.47 -7.77
CA SER A 126 13.16 -16.87 -8.65
C SER A 126 12.14 -15.76 -8.91
N LEU A 127 12.07 -14.73 -8.06
CA LEU A 127 11.04 -13.68 -8.13
C LEU A 127 11.60 -12.35 -8.64
N ARG A 128 12.88 -12.05 -8.39
CA ARG A 128 13.53 -10.78 -8.73
C ARG A 128 13.31 -10.32 -10.18
N LYS A 129 13.32 -11.26 -11.14
CA LYS A 129 13.16 -10.94 -12.57
C LYS A 129 11.78 -10.35 -12.87
N GLY A 130 10.73 -10.84 -12.19
CA GLY A 130 9.37 -10.35 -12.37
C GLY A 130 9.16 -8.94 -11.82
N TRP A 131 10.03 -8.47 -10.94
CA TRP A 131 9.93 -7.15 -10.32
C TRP A 131 10.72 -6.06 -11.03
N ALA A 132 11.59 -6.39 -11.99
CA ALA A 132 12.51 -5.44 -12.59
C ALA A 132 11.79 -4.21 -13.20
N ALA A 133 10.75 -4.44 -14.00
CA ALA A 133 9.98 -3.35 -14.62
C ALA A 133 9.23 -2.50 -13.58
N SER A 134 8.58 -3.13 -12.61
CA SER A 134 7.89 -2.46 -11.50
C SER A 134 8.84 -1.56 -10.71
N LEU A 135 10.04 -2.05 -10.38
CA LEU A 135 11.05 -1.29 -9.63
C LEU A 135 11.59 -0.11 -10.44
N THR A 136 11.82 -0.28 -11.74
CA THR A 136 12.21 0.83 -12.63
C THR A 136 11.14 1.91 -12.64
N ARG A 137 9.86 1.55 -12.81
CA ARG A 137 8.77 2.54 -12.81
C ARG A 137 8.65 3.26 -11.47
N LEU A 138 8.78 2.56 -10.34
CA LEU A 138 8.79 3.19 -9.02
C LEU A 138 9.98 4.14 -8.82
N ALA A 139 11.16 3.80 -9.34
CA ALA A 139 12.35 4.65 -9.27
C ALA A 139 12.21 5.93 -10.12
N GLN A 140 11.41 5.87 -11.19
CA GLN A 140 11.12 6.97 -12.11
C GLN A 140 9.89 7.80 -11.69
N ALA A 141 9.15 7.38 -10.66
CA ALA A 141 7.94 8.06 -10.23
C ALA A 141 8.26 9.43 -9.63
N GLU A 142 7.58 10.47 -10.13
CA GLU A 142 7.69 11.84 -9.64
C GLU A 142 6.31 12.38 -9.22
N PRO A 143 6.14 12.81 -7.94
CA PRO A 143 7.13 12.74 -6.86
C PRO A 143 7.41 11.29 -6.41
N ARG A 144 8.58 11.06 -5.81
CA ARG A 144 8.91 9.75 -5.21
C ARG A 144 7.85 9.33 -4.18
N LEU A 145 7.33 8.13 -4.37
CA LEU A 145 6.33 7.56 -3.47
C LEU A 145 7.00 6.93 -2.25
N PRO A 146 6.46 7.14 -1.03
CA PRO A 146 6.78 6.30 0.11
C PRO A 146 6.59 4.83 -0.23
N LEU A 147 7.56 3.99 0.17
CA LEU A 147 7.49 2.53 0.04
C LEU A 147 7.45 1.90 1.43
N LEU A 148 6.47 1.05 1.67
CA LEU A 148 6.43 0.16 2.83
C LEU A 148 6.65 -1.27 2.33
N VAL A 149 7.71 -1.92 2.79
CA VAL A 149 8.01 -3.31 2.47
C VAL A 149 8.04 -4.12 3.75
N THR A 150 7.26 -5.19 3.79
CA THR A 150 7.09 -6.05 4.96
C THR A 150 7.45 -7.48 4.58
N SER A 151 8.07 -8.25 5.48
CA SER A 151 8.41 -9.66 5.21
C SER A 151 8.10 -10.56 6.40
N HIS A 152 7.85 -11.84 6.15
CA HIS A 152 7.62 -12.83 7.21
C HIS A 152 8.91 -13.29 7.91
N HIS A 153 10.07 -13.05 7.30
CA HIS A 153 11.37 -13.45 7.85
C HIS A 153 12.39 -12.31 7.74
N ALA A 154 13.25 -12.18 8.74
CA ALA A 154 14.23 -11.09 8.81
C ALA A 154 15.25 -11.12 7.66
N LEU A 155 15.71 -12.31 7.26
CA LEU A 155 16.63 -12.46 6.13
C LEU A 155 15.99 -12.07 4.78
N ASP A 156 14.69 -12.33 4.62
CA ASP A 156 13.98 -11.93 3.40
C ASP A 156 13.78 -10.41 3.37
N GLN A 157 13.47 -9.81 4.53
CA GLN A 157 13.42 -8.36 4.67
C GLN A 157 14.74 -7.69 4.27
N GLU A 158 15.88 -8.21 4.76
CA GLU A 158 17.20 -7.66 4.46
C GLU A 158 17.51 -7.73 2.95
N ARG A 159 17.26 -8.89 2.33
CA ARG A 159 17.45 -9.09 0.88
C ARG A 159 16.56 -8.18 0.05
N ASP A 160 15.30 -7.99 0.46
CA ASP A 160 14.35 -7.12 -0.24
C ASP A 160 14.78 -5.64 -0.13
N LEU A 161 15.23 -5.21 1.05
CA LEU A 161 15.75 -3.85 1.26
C LEU A 161 17.03 -3.59 0.46
N GLU A 162 17.96 -4.56 0.38
CA GLU A 162 19.13 -4.45 -0.49
C GLU A 162 18.76 -4.34 -1.98
N ALA A 163 17.78 -5.13 -2.44
CA ALA A 163 17.31 -5.09 -3.82
C ALA A 163 16.72 -3.72 -4.17
N LEU A 164 15.94 -3.13 -3.25
CA LEU A 164 15.44 -1.77 -3.39
C LEU A 164 16.57 -0.75 -3.43
N ALA A 165 17.50 -0.80 -2.47
CA ALA A 165 18.64 0.13 -2.44
C ALA A 165 19.40 0.12 -3.78
N LYS A 166 19.66 -1.06 -4.33
CA LYS A 166 20.28 -1.22 -5.66
C LYS A 166 19.45 -0.59 -6.76
N ALA A 167 18.15 -0.90 -6.83
CA ALA A 167 17.25 -0.37 -7.86
C ALA A 167 17.16 1.18 -7.85
N PHE A 168 17.10 1.80 -6.66
CA PHE A 168 16.98 3.25 -6.51
C PHE A 168 18.34 3.99 -6.59
N SER A 169 19.45 3.31 -6.32
CA SER A 169 20.81 3.85 -6.51
C SER A 169 21.27 3.87 -7.98
N GLY A 170 20.76 2.94 -8.79
CA GLY A 170 21.15 2.75 -10.18
C GLY A 170 20.61 3.81 -11.17
N GLY A 171 19.70 4.68 -10.73
CA GLY A 171 19.10 5.74 -11.56
C GLY A 171 19.91 7.03 -11.67
N GLY A 172 21.15 7.06 -11.16
CA GLY A 172 22.02 8.26 -11.15
C GLY A 172 23.03 8.36 -12.30
N GLY A 173 22.90 7.57 -13.36
CA GLY A 173 23.85 7.58 -14.48
C GLY A 173 23.15 7.32 -15.81
N GLY A 174 22.81 8.41 -16.51
CA GLY A 174 22.22 8.44 -17.83
C GLY A 174 21.81 9.85 -18.20
#